data_AF-A0A6P0XA14-F1
#
_entry.id   AF-A0A6P0XA14-F1
#
_cell.length_a   1.000
_cell.length_b   1.000
_cell.length_c   1.000
_cell.angle_alpha   90.00
_cell.angle_beta   90.00
_cell.angle_gamma   90.00
#
_symmetry.space_group_name_H-M   'P 1'
#
loop_
_entity.id
_entity.type
_entity.pdbx_description
1 polymer ?
#
loop_
_entity_poly.entity_id
_entity_poly.type
_entity_poly.pdbx_seq_one_letter_code
_entity_poly.pdbx_strand_id
1 'polypeptide(L)'
;MHSYFFRPSLNRIFSQSLMVGVLAAIGVFSGIAPELSQDSQTLVFSSSAYAQSTANKAYLDDTELERFVRASIQMEIARQQAYEDIQSNNGGKVPEIADCSLQGLSGVVRDIWENFCNQSERYIREEGFSNERYNEILRMRQQDPKLEIRIEQELDRQLKLQSR
;
A
#
# COMPACT_ATOMS: atom_id res chain seq x y z
N MET A 1 -66.45 -18.54 56.22
CA MET A 1 -65.45 -19.24 57.07
C MET A 1 -64.78 -20.27 56.18
N HIS A 2 -63.52 -20.23 55.77
CA HIS A 2 -62.29 -19.59 56.23
C HIS A 2 -61.48 -19.08 55.02
N SER A 3 -60.81 -17.95 55.19
CA SER A 3 -59.85 -17.37 54.25
C SER A 3 -58.46 -17.97 54.50
N TYR A 4 -57.75 -18.39 53.46
CA TYR A 4 -56.29 -18.60 53.53
C TYR A 4 -55.61 -17.83 52.40
N PHE A 5 -54.98 -16.73 52.79
CA PHE A 5 -54.03 -15.97 51.99
C PHE A 5 -52.72 -16.76 51.91
N PHE A 6 -52.27 -17.08 50.70
CA PHE A 6 -50.89 -17.50 50.46
C PHE A 6 -50.04 -16.23 50.27
N ARG A 7 -49.15 -15.97 51.22
CA ARG A 7 -48.17 -14.88 51.22
C ARG A 7 -46.88 -15.36 50.52
N PRO A 8 -46.55 -14.91 49.29
CA PRO A 8 -45.19 -15.05 48.80
C PRO A 8 -44.29 -13.99 49.47
N SER A 9 -43.09 -14.41 49.86
CA SER A 9 -42.12 -13.61 50.59
C SER A 9 -41.45 -12.54 49.71
N LEU A 10 -41.78 -11.28 49.97
CA LEU A 10 -41.26 -10.09 49.27
C LEU A 10 -39.73 -9.91 49.37
N ASN A 11 -39.03 -10.56 50.31
CA ASN A 11 -37.58 -10.40 50.49
C ASN A 11 -36.71 -11.12 49.44
N ARG A 12 -37.27 -12.04 48.64
CA ARG A 12 -36.50 -12.74 47.59
C ARG A 12 -36.54 -12.03 46.24
N ILE A 13 -37.47 -11.10 46.03
CA ILE A 13 -37.67 -10.39 44.76
C ILE A 13 -36.92 -9.04 44.75
N PHE A 14 -36.68 -8.42 45.91
CA PHE A 14 -35.94 -7.15 45.99
C PHE A 14 -34.41 -7.27 45.98
N SER A 15 -33.83 -8.44 46.25
CA SER A 15 -32.37 -8.65 46.20
C SER A 15 -31.83 -8.95 44.79
N GLN A 16 -32.69 -9.37 43.85
CA GLN A 16 -32.28 -9.70 42.47
C GLN A 16 -32.49 -8.58 41.45
N SER A 17 -33.09 -7.45 41.82
CA SER A 17 -33.31 -6.31 40.92
C SER A 17 -32.36 -5.12 41.12
N LEU A 18 -31.50 -5.15 42.14
CA LEU A 18 -30.58 -4.03 42.45
C LEU A 18 -29.16 -4.20 41.88
N MET A 19 -28.91 -5.23 41.06
CA MET A 19 -27.60 -5.48 40.43
C MET A 19 -27.61 -5.53 38.90
N VAL A 20 -28.71 -5.12 38.24
CA VAL A 20 -28.80 -5.10 36.76
C VAL A 20 -29.03 -3.67 36.21
N GLY A 21 -29.10 -2.65 37.07
CA GLY A 21 -29.43 -1.27 36.68
C GLY A 21 -28.26 -0.28 36.52
N VAL A 22 -27.00 -0.66 36.79
CA VAL A 22 -25.88 0.33 36.89
C VAL A 22 -24.71 0.09 35.91
N LEU A 23 -24.69 -1.00 35.14
CA LEU A 23 -23.57 -1.28 34.19
C LEU A 23 -23.92 -1.01 32.72
N ALA A 24 -24.61 0.09 32.42
CA ALA A 24 -24.98 0.44 31.03
C ALA A 24 -24.50 1.83 30.56
N ALA A 25 -23.50 2.45 31.23
CA ALA A 25 -23.09 3.82 30.90
C ALA A 25 -21.57 4.04 30.70
N ILE A 26 -20.75 3.00 30.50
CA ILE A 26 -19.34 3.18 30.13
C ILE A 26 -18.94 2.13 29.08
N GLY A 27 -19.51 2.24 27.87
CA GLY A 27 -19.19 1.36 26.75
C GLY A 27 -19.02 2.10 25.42
N VAL A 28 -18.87 3.42 25.46
CA VAL A 28 -18.78 4.27 24.24
C VAL A 28 -17.36 4.80 23.97
N PHE A 29 -16.37 4.54 24.85
CA PHE A 29 -15.01 5.08 24.68
C PHE A 29 -13.85 4.07 24.68
N SER A 30 -14.11 2.77 24.67
CA SER A 30 -13.07 1.76 24.46
C SER A 30 -13.54 0.77 23.42
N GLY A 31 -13.09 0.97 22.18
CA GLY A 31 -13.40 0.15 21.01
C GLY A 31 -12.94 -1.31 21.14
N ILE A 32 -13.75 -2.12 21.81
CA ILE A 32 -13.65 -3.58 21.90
C ILE A 32 -15.02 -4.14 21.51
N ALA A 33 -15.13 -4.63 20.27
CA ALA A 33 -16.31 -5.37 19.82
C ALA A 33 -16.16 -6.84 20.25
N PRO A 34 -17.15 -7.45 20.92
CA PRO A 34 -17.10 -8.87 21.27
C PRO A 34 -17.32 -9.72 20.02
N GLU A 35 -16.37 -10.62 19.75
CA GLU A 35 -16.57 -11.76 18.85
C GLU A 35 -17.64 -12.69 19.44
N LEU A 36 -18.78 -12.79 18.75
CA LEU A 36 -19.75 -13.87 18.92
C LEU A 36 -19.57 -14.83 17.75
N SER A 37 -18.94 -15.97 18.03
CA SER A 37 -18.73 -17.05 17.07
C SER A 37 -19.81 -18.12 17.22
N GLN A 38 -20.11 -18.77 16.09
CA GLN A 38 -20.83 -20.04 15.92
C GLN A 38 -22.37 -20.00 15.96
N ASP A 39 -22.99 -19.73 14.81
CA ASP A 39 -23.43 -20.79 13.88
C ASP A 39 -24.50 -20.21 12.94
N SER A 40 -24.16 -19.92 11.69
CA SER A 40 -25.14 -19.74 10.62
C SER A 40 -24.47 -19.64 9.24
N GLN A 41 -24.77 -20.66 8.43
CA GLN A 41 -24.83 -20.63 6.97
C GLN A 41 -23.47 -20.49 6.25
N THR A 42 -22.97 -21.65 5.84
CA THR A 42 -22.15 -21.80 4.64
C THR A 42 -22.77 -20.98 3.50
N LEU A 43 -21.92 -20.30 2.71
CA LEU A 43 -22.17 -19.38 1.57
C LEU A 43 -21.64 -17.98 1.94
N VAL A 44 -20.69 -17.35 1.24
CA VAL A 44 -20.22 -17.46 -0.14
C VAL A 44 -18.77 -17.01 -0.10
N PHE A 45 -17.81 -17.82 -0.55
CA PHE A 45 -16.53 -17.23 -0.96
C PHE A 45 -16.83 -16.40 -2.19
N SER A 46 -16.99 -15.11 -1.99
CA SER A 46 -17.02 -14.09 -3.02
C SER A 46 -15.70 -14.18 -3.77
N SER A 47 -15.67 -15.00 -4.83
CA SER A 47 -14.79 -14.72 -5.96
C SER A 47 -15.11 -13.29 -6.36
N SER A 48 -14.24 -12.36 -6.02
CA SER A 48 -14.27 -11.03 -6.59
C SER A 48 -13.74 -11.14 -8.03
N ALA A 49 -14.48 -11.85 -8.88
CA ALA A 49 -14.36 -11.71 -10.31
C ALA A 49 -15.03 -10.39 -10.69
N TYR A 50 -14.35 -9.27 -10.41
CA TYR A 50 -14.62 -8.05 -11.15
C TYR A 50 -14.10 -8.26 -12.56
N ALA A 51 -14.93 -8.89 -13.40
CA ALA A 51 -14.87 -8.70 -14.83
C ALA A 51 -15.31 -7.25 -15.13
N GLN A 52 -14.51 -6.28 -14.67
CA GLN A 52 -14.56 -4.96 -15.25
C GLN A 52 -13.90 -5.10 -16.62
N SER A 53 -14.75 -5.31 -17.63
CA SER A 53 -14.46 -4.94 -19.01
C SER A 53 -13.98 -3.49 -19.00
N THR A 54 -12.68 -3.33 -18.83
CA THR A 54 -11.94 -2.10 -19.07
C THR A 54 -11.26 -2.29 -20.41
N ALA A 55 -12.07 -2.49 -21.45
CA ALA A 55 -11.57 -2.54 -22.83
C ALA A 55 -10.80 -1.26 -23.24
N ASN A 56 -10.78 -0.22 -22.38
CA ASN A 56 -10.09 1.04 -22.58
C ASN A 56 -9.09 1.41 -21.46
N LYS A 57 -8.75 0.51 -20.51
CA LYS A 57 -7.62 0.75 -19.60
C LYS A 57 -6.43 0.00 -20.17
N ALA A 58 -5.33 0.70 -20.44
CA ALA A 58 -4.07 0.05 -20.77
C ALA A 58 -3.77 -1.01 -19.69
N TYR A 59 -3.77 -2.27 -20.09
CA TYR A 59 -3.47 -3.38 -19.19
C TYR A 59 -1.95 -3.54 -19.08
N LEU A 60 -1.46 -3.87 -17.88
CA LEU A 60 -0.06 -4.23 -17.63
C LEU A 60 -0.02 -5.72 -17.27
N ASP A 61 0.44 -6.53 -18.21
CA ASP A 61 0.61 -7.97 -18.02
C ASP A 61 1.76 -8.28 -17.05
N ASP A 62 1.84 -9.52 -16.57
CA ASP A 62 2.83 -9.91 -15.56
C ASP A 62 4.27 -9.85 -16.08
N THR A 63 4.51 -10.20 -17.36
CA THR A 63 5.86 -10.11 -17.96
C THR A 63 6.29 -8.66 -18.15
N GLU A 64 5.38 -7.78 -18.52
CA GLU A 64 5.63 -6.34 -18.59
C GLU A 64 5.84 -5.75 -17.19
N LEU A 65 5.08 -6.19 -16.18
CA LEU A 65 5.27 -5.80 -14.78
C LEU A 65 6.66 -6.18 -14.26
N GLU A 66 7.11 -7.42 -14.48
CA GLU A 66 8.44 -7.88 -14.04
C GLU A 66 9.57 -7.01 -14.62
N ARG A 67 9.48 -6.72 -15.92
CA ARG A 67 10.46 -5.88 -16.63
C ARG A 67 10.42 -4.43 -16.15
N PHE A 68 9.22 -3.88 -15.95
CA PHE A 68 9.04 -2.52 -15.41
C PHE A 68 9.70 -2.38 -14.03
N VAL A 69 9.48 -3.36 -13.16
CA VAL A 69 10.11 -3.40 -11.82
C VAL A 69 11.63 -3.54 -11.93
N ARG A 70 12.14 -4.38 -12.83
CA ARG A 70 13.59 -4.54 -13.01
C ARG A 70 14.25 -3.24 -13.47
N ALA A 71 13.68 -2.55 -14.45
CA ALA A 71 14.13 -1.21 -14.87
C ALA A 71 14.09 -0.23 -13.70
N SER A 72 12.99 -0.21 -12.94
CA SER A 72 12.82 0.69 -11.78
C SER A 72 13.89 0.47 -10.70
N ILE A 73 14.25 -0.78 -10.41
CA ILE A 73 15.31 -1.12 -9.45
C ILE A 73 16.66 -0.57 -9.92
N GLN A 74 17.02 -0.82 -11.18
CA GLN A 74 18.30 -0.34 -11.73
C GLN A 74 18.38 1.20 -11.75
N MET A 75 17.28 1.85 -12.12
CA MET A 75 17.16 3.30 -12.08
C MET A 75 17.33 3.84 -10.66
N GLU A 76 16.70 3.23 -9.65
CA GLU A 76 16.83 3.68 -8.27
C GLU A 76 18.26 3.50 -7.73
N ILE A 77 18.93 2.38 -8.05
CA ILE A 77 20.34 2.17 -7.70
C ILE A 77 21.21 3.27 -8.33
N ALA A 78 21.04 3.55 -9.62
CA ALA A 78 21.79 4.60 -10.29
C ALA A 78 21.48 6.01 -9.75
N ARG A 79 20.24 6.25 -9.32
CA ARG A 79 19.83 7.52 -8.69
C ARG A 79 20.53 7.73 -7.35
N GLN A 80 20.61 6.69 -6.53
CA GLN A 80 21.32 6.74 -5.24
C GLN A 80 22.82 6.98 -5.46
N GLN A 81 23.44 6.27 -6.41
CA GLN A 81 24.84 6.51 -6.77
C GLN A 81 25.08 7.96 -7.21
N ALA A 82 24.23 8.50 -8.09
CA ALA A 82 24.34 9.88 -8.54
C ALA A 82 24.15 10.89 -7.39
N TYR A 83 23.25 10.60 -6.45
CA TYR A 83 23.06 11.41 -5.26
C TYR A 83 24.33 11.44 -4.40
N GLU A 84 24.92 10.27 -4.12
CA GLU A 84 26.17 10.15 -3.34
C GLU A 84 27.36 10.83 -4.04
N ASP A 85 27.46 10.67 -5.36
CA ASP A 85 28.50 11.31 -6.17
C ASP A 85 28.35 12.83 -6.15
N ILE A 86 27.13 13.36 -6.32
CA ILE A 86 26.87 14.80 -6.21
C ILE A 86 27.20 15.29 -4.80
N GLN A 87 26.74 14.58 -3.77
CA GLN A 87 27.01 14.97 -2.38
C GLN A 87 28.52 15.06 -2.11
N SER A 88 29.29 14.09 -2.61
CA SER A 88 30.75 14.04 -2.43
C SER A 88 31.49 15.13 -3.21
N ASN A 89 30.98 15.51 -4.39
CA ASN A 89 31.66 16.44 -5.30
C ASN A 89 31.13 17.89 -5.23
N ASN A 90 30.01 18.14 -4.56
CA ASN A 90 29.37 19.46 -4.47
C ASN A 90 29.33 20.00 -3.02
N GLY A 91 30.42 19.80 -2.27
CA GLY A 91 30.57 20.32 -0.92
C GLY A 91 29.48 19.83 0.05
N GLY A 92 29.02 18.59 -0.11
CA GLY A 92 27.97 17.98 0.72
C GLY A 92 26.54 18.39 0.36
N LYS A 93 26.33 19.21 -0.67
CA LYS A 93 24.99 19.70 -1.06
C LYS A 93 24.48 18.97 -2.29
N VAL A 94 23.28 18.41 -2.20
CA VAL A 94 22.55 17.90 -3.37
C VAL A 94 21.40 18.86 -3.64
N PRO A 95 21.34 19.49 -4.83
CA PRO A 95 20.21 20.34 -5.17
C PRO A 95 18.96 19.49 -5.37
N GLU A 96 17.80 20.11 -5.20
CA GLU A 96 16.53 19.49 -5.56
C GLU A 96 16.43 19.43 -7.08
N ILE A 97 16.37 18.21 -7.62
CA ILE A 97 16.25 17.95 -9.06
C ILE A 97 15.07 16.99 -9.25
N ALA A 98 14.04 17.46 -9.97
CA ALA A 98 12.78 16.72 -10.10
C ALA A 98 12.71 15.85 -11.36
N ASP A 99 13.48 16.19 -12.40
CA ASP A 99 13.43 15.52 -13.68
C ASP A 99 14.81 15.50 -14.36
N CYS A 100 14.85 15.02 -15.60
CA CYS A 100 16.07 15.03 -16.41
C CYS A 100 16.37 16.36 -17.12
N SER A 101 15.71 17.45 -16.72
CA SER A 101 16.09 18.79 -17.16
C SER A 101 17.44 19.16 -16.54
N LEU A 102 18.35 19.65 -17.37
CA LEU A 102 19.64 20.18 -16.93
C LEU A 102 19.56 21.68 -16.60
N GLN A 103 18.38 22.28 -16.70
CA GLN A 103 18.21 23.71 -16.46
C GLN A 103 18.55 24.07 -15.02
N GLY A 104 19.43 25.04 -14.83
CA GLY A 104 19.89 25.48 -13.50
C GLY A 104 20.98 24.60 -12.89
N LEU A 105 21.35 23.49 -13.52
CA LEU A 105 22.50 22.68 -13.12
C LEU A 105 23.76 23.15 -13.85
N SER A 106 24.91 23.10 -13.17
CA SER A 106 26.19 23.46 -13.77
C SER A 106 27.34 22.64 -13.18
N GLY A 107 28.46 22.61 -13.90
CA GLY A 107 29.67 21.90 -13.50
C GLY A 107 29.42 20.42 -13.19
N VAL A 108 30.08 19.93 -12.16
CA VAL A 108 30.08 18.50 -11.78
C VAL A 108 28.69 17.95 -11.49
N VAL A 109 27.78 18.77 -10.95
CA VAL A 109 26.39 18.36 -10.68
C VAL A 109 25.65 18.07 -11.98
N ARG A 110 25.82 18.94 -12.98
CA ARG A 110 25.19 18.75 -14.30
C ARG A 110 25.68 17.48 -14.95
N ASP A 111 27.00 17.24 -14.92
CA ASP A 111 27.60 16.09 -15.61
C ASP A 111 27.21 14.76 -14.95
N ILE A 112 27.17 14.69 -13.61
CA ILE A 112 26.70 13.50 -12.89
C ILE A 112 25.21 13.24 -13.17
N TRP A 113 24.38 14.30 -13.12
CA TRP A 113 22.94 14.14 -13.34
C TRP A 113 22.60 13.76 -14.80
N GLU A 114 23.29 14.36 -15.77
CA GLU A 114 23.18 13.99 -17.18
C GLU A 114 23.54 12.51 -17.40
N ASN A 115 24.60 12.03 -16.75
CA ASN A 115 24.95 10.61 -16.79
C ASN A 115 23.87 9.71 -16.16
N PHE A 116 23.29 10.10 -15.03
CA PHE A 116 22.16 9.37 -14.43
C PHE A 116 20.96 9.29 -15.38
N CYS A 117 20.59 10.39 -16.03
CA CYS A 117 19.50 10.43 -16.99
C CYS A 117 19.73 9.52 -18.18
N ASN A 118 20.94 9.54 -18.75
CA ASN A 118 21.32 8.66 -19.85
C ASN A 118 21.28 7.18 -19.46
N GLN A 119 21.73 6.84 -18.25
CA GLN A 119 21.64 5.48 -17.72
C GLN A 119 20.19 5.04 -17.52
N SER A 120 19.35 5.93 -16.98
CA SER A 120 17.93 5.66 -16.76
C SER A 120 17.22 5.31 -18.07
N GLU A 121 17.42 6.11 -19.12
CA GLU A 121 16.86 5.80 -20.43
C GLU A 121 17.38 4.47 -20.99
N ARG A 122 18.66 4.15 -20.75
CA ARG A 122 19.22 2.87 -21.17
C ARG A 122 18.54 1.70 -20.48
N TYR A 123 18.35 1.75 -19.16
CA TYR A 123 17.66 0.67 -18.41
C TYR A 123 16.21 0.47 -18.87
N ILE A 124 15.50 1.57 -19.14
CA ILE A 124 14.15 1.51 -19.73
C ILE A 124 14.18 0.76 -21.07
N ARG A 125 15.12 1.09 -21.96
CA ARG A 125 15.25 0.45 -23.28
C ARG A 125 15.70 -1.01 -23.21
N GLU A 126 16.61 -1.35 -22.31
CA GLU A 126 17.13 -2.72 -22.13
C GLU A 126 16.02 -3.70 -21.71
N GLU A 127 15.04 -3.24 -20.93
CA GLU A 127 13.84 -4.00 -20.58
C GLU A 127 12.75 -3.98 -21.68
N GLY A 128 13.02 -3.32 -22.80
CA GLY A 128 12.16 -3.29 -23.99
C GLY A 128 11.06 -2.23 -23.94
N PHE A 129 11.18 -1.22 -23.09
CA PHE A 129 10.22 -0.10 -23.03
C PHE A 129 10.65 1.07 -23.90
N SER A 130 9.66 1.81 -24.40
CA SER A 130 9.86 3.21 -24.75
C SER A 130 9.69 4.09 -23.51
N ASN A 131 10.24 5.30 -23.53
CA ASN A 131 10.04 6.28 -22.45
C ASN A 131 8.56 6.59 -22.24
N GLU A 132 7.78 6.66 -23.34
CA GLU A 132 6.34 6.94 -23.29
C GLU A 132 5.57 5.84 -22.55
N ARG A 133 5.87 4.57 -22.85
CA ARG A 133 5.22 3.42 -22.21
C ARG A 133 5.62 3.30 -20.75
N TYR A 134 6.90 3.47 -20.42
CA TYR A 134 7.35 3.47 -19.03
C TYR A 134 6.66 4.58 -18.20
N ASN A 135 6.59 5.79 -18.75
CA ASN A 135 5.90 6.92 -18.12
C ASN A 135 4.38 6.71 -18.06
N GLU A 136 3.79 5.99 -19.01
CA GLU A 136 2.38 5.57 -18.94
C GLU A 136 2.15 4.67 -17.74
N ILE A 137 3.01 3.67 -17.53
CA ILE A 137 2.92 2.77 -16.37
C ILE A 137 3.07 3.54 -15.06
N LEU A 138 3.97 4.53 -14.99
CA LEU A 138 4.07 5.43 -13.83
C LEU A 138 2.77 6.19 -13.55
N ARG A 139 2.06 6.65 -14.59
CA ARG A 139 0.75 7.29 -14.43
C ARG A 139 -0.33 6.29 -14.02
N MET A 140 -0.33 5.10 -14.61
CA MET A 140 -1.27 4.03 -14.26
C MET A 140 -1.13 3.63 -12.80
N ARG A 141 0.11 3.51 -12.30
CA ARG A 141 0.46 3.23 -10.92
C ARG A 141 -0.19 4.23 -9.95
N GLN A 142 -0.08 5.52 -10.25
CA GLN A 142 -0.69 6.58 -9.42
C GLN A 142 -2.22 6.54 -9.40
N GLN A 143 -2.83 6.00 -10.46
CA GLN A 143 -4.29 5.99 -10.65
C GLN A 143 -4.94 4.66 -10.23
N ASP A 144 -4.15 3.60 -10.02
CA ASP A 144 -4.63 2.26 -9.72
C ASP A 144 -3.94 1.68 -8.48
N PRO A 145 -4.58 1.75 -7.30
CA PRO A 145 -4.05 1.15 -6.09
C PRO A 145 -3.78 -0.35 -6.20
N LYS A 146 -4.52 -1.09 -7.04
CA LYS A 146 -4.26 -2.52 -7.24
C LYS A 146 -2.98 -2.76 -8.03
N LEU A 147 -2.67 -1.87 -8.97
CA LEU A 147 -1.41 -1.93 -9.71
C LEU A 147 -0.23 -1.58 -8.80
N GLU A 148 -0.38 -0.58 -7.92
CA GLU A 148 0.69 -0.24 -6.95
C GLU A 148 1.04 -1.44 -6.07
N ILE A 149 0.03 -2.13 -5.51
CA ILE A 149 0.26 -3.34 -4.71
C ILE A 149 1.01 -4.42 -5.51
N ARG A 150 0.67 -4.61 -6.79
CA ARG A 150 1.37 -5.58 -7.66
C ARG A 150 2.83 -5.19 -7.89
N ILE A 151 3.10 -3.91 -8.12
CA ILE A 151 4.46 -3.39 -8.28
C ILE A 151 5.27 -3.59 -7.01
N GLU A 152 4.72 -3.28 -5.83
CA GLU A 152 5.38 -3.48 -4.54
C GLU A 152 5.69 -4.95 -4.26
N GLN A 153 4.73 -5.85 -4.52
CA GLN A 153 4.93 -7.30 -4.34
C GLN A 153 6.03 -7.84 -5.26
N GLU A 154 6.05 -7.38 -6.51
CA GLU A 154 7.04 -7.78 -7.49
C GLU A 154 8.42 -7.21 -7.17
N LEU A 155 8.50 -5.96 -6.71
CA LEU A 155 9.73 -5.35 -6.19
C LEU A 155 10.31 -6.17 -5.04
N ASP A 156 9.51 -6.49 -4.03
CA ASP A 156 9.91 -7.34 -2.90
C ASP A 156 10.41 -8.71 -3.34
N ARG A 157 9.74 -9.32 -4.33
CA ARG A 157 10.13 -10.60 -4.89
C ARG A 157 11.51 -10.52 -5.53
N GLN A 158 11.75 -9.53 -6.39
CA GLN A 158 13.02 -9.37 -7.09
C GLN A 158 14.18 -9.05 -6.14
N LEU A 159 13.98 -8.17 -5.16
CA LEU A 159 15.00 -7.84 -4.16
C LEU A 159 15.43 -9.07 -3.34
N LYS A 160 14.48 -9.93 -2.95
CA LYS A 160 14.78 -11.19 -2.27
C LYS A 160 15.54 -12.20 -3.14
N LEU A 161 15.38 -12.14 -4.46
CA LEU A 161 16.14 -12.99 -5.38
C LEU A 161 17.58 -12.50 -5.55
N GLN A 162 17.80 -11.18 -5.50
CA GLN A 162 19.13 -10.59 -5.60
C GLN A 162 19.96 -10.75 -4.32
N SER A 163 19.31 -10.95 -3.17
CA SER A 163 19.99 -11.12 -1.87
C SER A 163 20.39 -12.57 -1.55
N ARG A 164 20.24 -13.51 -2.49
CA ARG A 164 20.57 -14.94 -2.33
C ARG A 164 21.80 -15.28 -3.13
#